data_AF-A0A1V2M7Y9-F1
#
_entry.id   AF-A0A1V2M7Y9-F1
#
_cell.length_a   1.000
_cell.length_b   1.000
_cell.length_c   1.000
_cell.angle_alpha   90.00
_cell.angle_beta   90.00
_cell.angle_gamma   90.00
#
_symmetry.space_group_name_H-M   'P 1'
#
loop_
_entity.id
_entity.type
_entity.pdbx_description
1 polymer ?
#
loop_
_entity_poly.entity_id
_entity_poly.type
_entity_poly.pdbx_seq_one_letter_code
_entity_poly.pdbx_strand_id
1 'polypeptide(L)' 'MYEKNIIGEQFIQGRKHTYYLLEKNSTYGIEIMEESGSKYICYQIYFTEDKNFANKLCNQICEGTVTIPGLEDIIEDAVV' A
#
# COMPACT_ATOMS: atom_id res chain seq x y z
N MET A 1 -9.19 -11.62 -11.32
CA MET A 1 -8.19 -11.61 -10.24
C MET A 1 -7.30 -10.39 -10.49
N TYR A 2 -6.85 -9.67 -9.45
CA TYR A 2 -5.85 -8.61 -9.62
C TYR A 2 -4.47 -9.24 -9.67
N GLU A 3 -3.60 -8.76 -10.55
CA GLU A 3 -2.17 -9.09 -10.51
C GLU A 3 -1.54 -8.31 -9.34
N LYS A 4 -0.76 -9.01 -8.50
CA LYS A 4 -0.08 -8.40 -7.35
C LYS A 4 1.41 -8.28 -7.62
N ASN A 5 1.92 -7.06 -7.58
CA ASN A 5 3.35 -6.76 -7.70
C ASN A 5 3.88 -6.28 -6.35
N ILE A 6 4.92 -6.93 -5.82
CA ILE A 6 5.58 -6.49 -4.59
C ILE A 6 6.37 -5.22 -4.87
N ILE A 7 6.09 -4.15 -4.12
CA ILE A 7 6.83 -2.89 -4.17
C ILE A 7 7.94 -2.88 -3.13
N GLY A 8 7.67 -3.40 -1.93
CA GLY A 8 8.70 -3.54 -0.91
C GLY A 8 8.16 -4.11 0.39
N GLU A 9 9.07 -4.20 1.37
CA GLU A 9 8.80 -4.76 2.69
C GLU A 9 9.44 -3.86 3.76
N GLN A 10 8.74 -3.67 4.88
CA GLN A 10 9.25 -2.96 6.05
C GLN A 10 9.00 -3.74 7.34
N PHE A 11 9.85 -3.51 8.35
CA PHE A 11 9.64 -4.01 9.71
C PHE A 11 9.30 -2.84 10.64
N ILE A 12 8.04 -2.74 11.02
CA ILE A 12 7.54 -1.65 11.88
C ILE A 12 7.05 -2.28 13.19
N GLN A 13 7.62 -1.85 14.33
CA GLN A 13 7.26 -2.34 15.67
C GLN A 13 7.30 -3.87 15.81
N GLY A 14 8.24 -4.53 15.11
CA GLY A 14 8.39 -5.98 15.12
C GLY A 14 7.39 -6.75 14.26
N ARG A 15 6.61 -6.07 13.42
CA ARG A 15 5.69 -6.67 12.44
C ARG A 15 6.23 -6.48 11.04
N LYS A 16 6.02 -7.46 10.17
CA LYS A 16 6.41 -7.37 8.76
C LYS A 16 5.25 -6.77 7.98
N HIS A 17 5.52 -5.68 7.27
CA HIS A 17 4.59 -5.04 6.35
C HIS A 17 5.07 -5.27 4.93
N THR A 18 4.20 -5.81 4.08
CA THR A 18 4.47 -6.00 2.65
C THR A 18 3.52 -5.13 1.85
N TYR A 19 4.06 -4.39 0.89
CA TYR A 19 3.33 -3.42 0.06
C TYR A 19 3.18 -3.98 -1.34
N TYR A 20 1.94 -4.04 -1.82
CA TYR A 20 1.62 -4.55 -3.15
C TYR A 20 0.92 -3.49 -4.00
N LEU A 21 1.33 -3.40 -5.26
CA LEU A 21 0.57 -2.74 -6.31
C LEU A 21 -0.33 -3.79 -7.00
N LEU A 22 -1.64 -3.54 -6.97
CA LEU A 22 -2.67 -4.34 -7.63
C LEU A 22 -2.93 -3.77 -9.03
N GLU A 23 -3.03 -4.62 -10.05
CA GLU A 23 -3.36 -4.20 -11.43
C GLU A 23 -4.44 -5.11 -12.04
N LYS A 24 -5.48 -4.50 -12.64
CA LYS A 24 -6.50 -5.20 -13.43
C LYS A 24 -7.26 -4.22 -14.34
N ASN A 25 -7.25 -4.45 -15.65
CA ASN A 25 -8.12 -3.77 -16.63
C ASN A 25 -8.20 -2.24 -16.43
N SER A 26 -7.06 -1.57 -16.25
CA SER A 26 -6.93 -0.13 -15.98
C SER A 26 -7.34 0.35 -14.58
N THR A 27 -7.63 -0.57 -13.66
CA THR A 27 -7.76 -0.28 -12.23
C THR A 27 -6.48 -0.70 -11.52
N TYR A 28 -5.93 0.24 -10.76
CA TYR A 28 -4.74 0.06 -9.95
C TYR A 28 -5.12 0.16 -8.49
N GLY A 29 -4.49 -0.62 -7.62
CA GLY A 29 -4.72 -0.51 -6.20
C GLY A 29 -3.49 -0.71 -5.36
N ILE A 30 -3.59 -0.34 -4.10
CA ILE A 30 -2.49 -0.47 -3.13
C ILE A 30 -2.98 -1.39 -2.04
N GLU A 31 -2.24 -2.45 -1.75
CA GLU A 31 -2.53 -3.35 -0.64
C GLU A 31 -1.36 -3.34 0.32
N ILE A 32 -1.66 -3.07 1.59
CA ILE A 32 -0.70 -3.21 2.69
C ILE A 32 -1.08 -4.44 3.48
N MET A 33 -0.17 -5.40 3.56
CA MET A 33 -0.33 -6.63 4.32
C MET A 33 0.54 -6.58 5.56
N GLU A 34 -0.07 -6.69 6.75
CA GLU A 34 0.64 -6.83 8.02
C GLU A 34 0.65 -8.29 8.49
N GLU A 35 1.84 -8.82 8.71
CA GLU A 35 2.08 -10.13 9.34
C GLU A 35 2.50 -9.94 10.81
N SER A 36 1.72 -10.53 11.71
CA SER A 36 2.06 -10.64 13.14
C SER A 36 1.97 -12.09 13.59
N GLY A 37 3.10 -12.80 13.58
CA GLY A 37 3.16 -14.23 13.86
C GLY A 37 2.45 -15.03 12.77
N SER A 38 1.39 -15.77 13.12
CA SER A 38 0.58 -16.55 12.17
C SER A 38 -0.72 -15.85 11.73
N LYS A 39 -0.90 -14.56 12.06
CA LYS A 39 -2.11 -13.79 11.76
C LYS A 39 -1.80 -12.66 10.78
N TYR A 40 -2.68 -12.54 9.77
CA TYR A 40 -2.76 -11.42 8.85
C TYR A 40 -3.76 -10.41 9.41
N ILE A 41 -3.33 -9.18 9.71
CA ILE A 41 -4.12 -8.28 10.59
C ILE A 41 -4.72 -7.08 9.86
N CYS A 42 -4.19 -6.65 8.72
CA CYS A 42 -4.71 -5.46 8.03
C CYS A 42 -4.67 -5.61 6.52
N TYR A 43 -5.78 -5.20 5.87
CA TYR A 43 -5.92 -5.00 4.43
C TYR A 43 -6.48 -3.59 4.23
N GLN A 44 -5.63 -2.61 3.96
CA GLN A 44 -6.12 -1.35 3.40
C GLN A 44 -5.93 -1.43 1.90
N ILE A 45 -7.04 -1.25 1.16
CA ILE A 45 -7.04 -1.29 -0.29
C ILE A 45 -7.62 0.02 -0.81
N TYR A 46 -6.78 0.79 -1.49
CA TYR A 46 -7.20 1.93 -2.29
C TYR A 46 -7.18 1.54 -3.77
N PHE A 47 -8.09 2.11 -4.55
CA PHE A 47 -8.15 1.91 -6.00
C PHE A 47 -8.19 3.25 -6.74
N THR A 48 -7.53 3.30 -7.88
CA THR A 48 -7.50 4.44 -8.80
C THR A 48 -7.37 3.95 -10.24
N GLU A 49 -7.74 4.80 -11.20
CA GLU A 49 -7.52 4.55 -12.62
C GLU A 49 -6.16 5.11 -13.10
N ASP A 50 -5.45 5.85 -12.25
CA ASP A 50 -4.13 6.40 -12.55
C ASP A 50 -3.01 5.48 -12.01
N LYS A 51 -2.33 4.79 -12.93
CA LYS A 51 -1.19 3.91 -12.64
C LYS A 51 -0.03 4.64 -11.96
N ASN A 52 0.29 5.84 -12.44
CA ASN A 52 1.43 6.60 -11.94
C ASN A 52 1.15 7.09 -10.53
N PHE A 53 -0.08 7.53 -10.27
CA PHE A 53 -0.54 7.89 -8.94
C PHE A 53 -0.48 6.69 -7.98
N ALA A 54 -1.06 5.53 -8.36
CA ALA A 54 -1.03 4.32 -7.54
C ALA A 54 0.40 3.89 -7.21
N ASN A 55 1.30 3.92 -8.20
CA ASN A 55 2.69 3.53 -8.01
C ASN A 55 3.44 4.54 -7.13
N LYS A 56 3.28 5.85 -7.37
CA LYS A 56 3.90 6.90 -6.56
C LYS A 56 3.46 6.80 -5.10
N LEU A 57 2.15 6.67 -4.88
CA LEU A 57 1.55 6.53 -3.56
C LEU A 57 2.06 5.26 -2.85
N CYS A 58 2.10 4.12 -3.54
CA CYS A 58 2.61 2.88 -2.96
C CYS A 58 4.09 2.98 -2.55
N ASN A 59 4.93 3.62 -3.37
CA ASN A 59 6.33 3.86 -3.02
C ASN A 59 6.48 4.82 -1.84
N GLN A 60 5.73 5.93 -1.79
CA GLN A 60 5.78 6.89 -0.68
C GLN A 60 5.41 6.25 0.66
N ILE A 61 4.40 5.37 0.65
CA ILE A 61 4.00 4.56 1.81
C ILE A 61 5.13 3.60 2.19
N CYS A 62 5.70 2.89 1.20
CA CYS A 62 6.76 1.91 1.39
C CYS A 62 8.11 2.52 1.81
N GLU A 63 8.35 3.82 1.58
CA GLU A 63 9.58 4.51 1.99
C GLU A 63 9.48 5.10 3.40
N GLY A 64 8.33 4.97 4.08
CA GLY A 64 8.15 5.46 5.44
C GLY A 64 8.04 6.98 5.55
N THR A 65 7.72 7.68 4.44
CA THR A 65 7.43 9.12 4.45
C THR A 65 6.19 9.43 5.30
N VAL A 66 5.35 8.42 5.53
CA VAL A 66 4.14 8.52 6.34
C VAL A 66 4.31 7.64 7.57
N THR A 67 4.71 8.25 8.68
CA THR A 67 4.25 7.77 9.98
C THR A 67 2.75 8.09 10.07
N ILE A 68 1.93 7.26 10.73
CA ILE A 68 0.50 7.50 11.09
C ILE A 68 -0.51 6.82 10.10
N PRO A 69 -1.78 6.58 10.48
CA PRO A 69 -2.38 5.33 10.92
C PRO A 69 -3.42 4.75 9.91
N GLY A 70 -3.53 5.32 8.70
CA GLY A 70 -4.53 4.97 7.71
C GLY A 70 -4.26 5.62 6.34
N LEU A 71 -4.57 4.88 5.27
CA LEU A 71 -4.34 5.29 3.88
C LEU A 71 -4.99 6.62 3.49
N GLU A 72 -6.05 7.03 4.18
CA GLU A 72 -6.83 8.25 3.92
C GLU A 72 -5.97 9.51 4.07
N ASP A 73 -5.18 9.61 5.14
CA ASP A 73 -4.28 10.76 5.40
C ASP A 73 -3.22 10.91 4.29
N ILE A 74 -2.82 9.80 3.68
CA ILE A 74 -1.80 9.76 2.62
C ILE A 74 -2.38 10.20 1.28
N ILE A 75 -3.64 9.85 1.02
CA ILE A 75 -4.34 10.27 -0.19
C ILE A 75 -4.58 11.79 -0.16
N GLU A 76 -4.94 12.36 1.00
CA GLU A 76 -5.12 13.81 1.12
C GLU A 76 -3.84 14.59 0.77
N ASP A 77 -2.67 14.13 1.22
CA ASP A 77 -1.38 14.78 0.91
C ASP A 77 -0.95 14.59 -0.56
N ALA A 78 -1.36 13.48 -1.19
CA ALA A 78 -0.98 13.16 -2.57
C ALA A 78 -1.83 13.88 -3.64
N VAL A 79 -3.01 14.39 -3.29
CA VAL A 79 -3.99 15.00 -4.23
C VAL A 79 -3.86 16.55 -4.30
N VAL A 80 -2.79 17.12 -3.72
CA VAL A 80 -2.48 18.57 -3.75
C VAL A 80 -1.96 19.03 -5.12
#